data_AF-A0A4D4L921-F1
#
_entry.id   AF-A0A4D4L921-F1
#
_cell.length_a   1.000
_cell.length_b   1.000
_cell.length_c   1.000
_cell.angle_alpha   90.00
_cell.angle_beta   90.00
_cell.angle_gamma   90.00
#
_symmetry.space_group_name_H-M   'P 1'
#
loop_
_entity.id
_entity.type
_entity.pdbx_description
1 polymer ?
#
loop_
_entity_poly.entity_id
_entity_poly.type
_entity_poly.pdbx_seq_one_letter_code
_entity_poly.pdbx_strand_id
1 'polypeptide(L)'
;MVRVGSAAAMQNPDPSSLPDLTDAQIQKLLSTAWERIKKLIEGMDLANEYYGEGGCDRETWNQICDGLSREAMGLMMVLSGPAHPYMAKDCERAVRVTAGVTPREGGMREALLQQVAKGLLKSVLTAGQHHMVEPEEWPDLLPEAVLGAVRSAKRIKSDPTMANLRDSGFPA
;
A
#
# COMPACT_ATOMS: atom_id res chain seq x y z
N MET A 1 0.37 -33.11 -9.61
CA MET A 1 1.32 -32.16 -8.98
C MET A 1 1.30 -30.90 -9.84
N VAL A 2 0.45 -29.94 -9.48
CA VAL A 2 0.29 -28.70 -10.26
C VAL A 2 1.48 -27.81 -9.87
N ARG A 3 2.34 -27.50 -10.85
CA ARG A 3 3.36 -26.45 -10.70
C ARG A 3 2.61 -25.13 -10.44
N VAL A 4 2.61 -24.69 -9.19
CA VAL A 4 2.22 -23.34 -8.83
C VAL A 4 3.22 -22.43 -9.53
N GLY A 5 2.72 -21.53 -10.37
CA GLY A 5 3.54 -20.59 -11.12
C GLY A 5 4.48 -19.87 -10.16
N SER A 6 5.78 -19.92 -10.49
CA SER A 6 6.80 -19.10 -9.85
C SER A 6 6.37 -17.63 -9.90
N ALA A 7 6.88 -16.82 -8.96
CA ALA A 7 6.90 -15.36 -9.12
C ALA A 7 7.73 -14.90 -10.35
N ALA A 8 8.20 -15.85 -11.17
CA ALA A 8 8.66 -15.64 -12.53
C ALA A 8 7.70 -14.72 -13.29
N ALA A 9 8.24 -13.54 -13.56
CA ALA A 9 7.78 -12.51 -14.47
C ALA A 9 6.78 -11.50 -13.91
N MET A 10 7.22 -10.66 -12.98
CA MET A 10 7.15 -9.22 -13.22
C MET A 10 8.01 -8.87 -14.48
N GLN A 11 7.65 -9.42 -15.65
CA GLN A 11 8.21 -9.03 -16.95
C GLN A 11 7.61 -7.67 -17.30
N ASN A 12 8.00 -6.65 -16.57
CA ASN A 12 7.83 -5.30 -17.05
C ASN A 12 8.95 -5.01 -18.04
N PRO A 13 8.69 -4.17 -19.06
CA PRO A 13 9.75 -3.67 -19.91
C PRO A 13 10.86 -3.08 -19.02
N ASP A 14 12.11 -3.24 -19.46
CA ASP A 14 13.27 -2.65 -18.79
C ASP A 14 12.96 -1.19 -18.47
N PRO A 15 13.07 -0.73 -17.20
CA PRO A 15 12.78 0.64 -16.84
C PRO A 15 13.60 1.65 -17.66
N SER A 16 14.74 1.24 -18.24
CA SER A 16 15.55 2.06 -19.17
C SER A 16 14.88 2.30 -20.54
N SER A 17 13.82 1.55 -20.86
CA SER A 17 13.04 1.67 -22.12
C SER A 17 11.79 2.55 -22.00
N LEU A 18 11.51 3.07 -20.80
CA LEU A 18 10.40 3.97 -20.56
C LEU A 18 10.74 5.39 -21.04
N PRO A 19 9.78 6.12 -21.64
CA PRO A 19 10.00 7.52 -22.00
C PRO A 19 10.22 8.36 -20.75
N ASP A 20 11.13 9.34 -20.85
CA ASP A 20 11.35 10.33 -19.81
C ASP A 20 10.04 11.05 -19.43
N LEU A 21 9.95 11.48 -18.18
CA LEU A 21 8.82 12.29 -17.73
C LEU A 21 8.81 13.63 -18.47
N THR A 22 7.64 13.99 -18.98
CA THR A 22 7.40 15.34 -19.51
C THR A 22 7.42 16.37 -18.37
N ASP A 23 7.73 17.62 -18.69
CA ASP A 23 7.70 18.72 -17.71
C ASP A 23 6.36 18.82 -16.97
N ALA A 24 5.25 18.58 -17.68
CA ALA A 24 3.92 18.55 -17.07
C ALA A 24 3.75 17.42 -16.03
N GLN A 25 4.32 16.24 -16.30
CA GLN A 25 4.33 15.12 -15.35
C GLN A 25 5.24 15.42 -14.15
N ILE A 26 6.40 16.05 -14.38
CA ILE A 26 7.31 16.47 -13.30
C ILE A 26 6.60 17.49 -12.39
N GLN A 27 5.97 18.53 -12.96
CA GLN A 27 5.24 19.53 -12.18
C GLN A 27 4.08 18.92 -11.39
N LYS A 28 3.35 17.97 -11.99
CA LYS A 28 2.30 17.22 -11.28
C LYS A 28 2.85 16.38 -10.13
N LEU A 29 4.01 15.75 -10.31
CA LEU A 29 4.66 14.99 -9.26
C LEU A 29 5.13 15.89 -8.12
N LEU A 30 5.79 17.01 -8.43
CA LEU A 30 6.29 17.97 -7.44
C LEU A 30 5.14 18.58 -6.63
N SER A 31 4.06 19.00 -7.28
CA SER A 31 2.87 19.51 -6.58
C SER A 31 2.23 18.45 -5.68
N THR A 32 2.11 17.21 -6.15
CA THR A 32 1.57 16.12 -5.33
C THR A 32 2.47 15.81 -4.13
N ALA A 33 3.79 15.79 -4.33
CA ALA A 33 4.76 15.58 -3.26
C ALA A 33 4.73 16.73 -2.25
N TRP A 34 4.62 17.96 -2.71
CA TRP A 34 4.53 19.15 -1.86
C TRP A 34 3.31 19.13 -0.94
N GLU A 35 2.14 18.76 -1.46
CA GLU A 35 0.93 18.62 -0.64
C GLU A 35 1.07 17.54 0.45
N ARG A 36 1.82 16.46 0.17
CA ARG A 36 2.15 15.46 1.20
C ARG A 36 3.12 16.00 2.24
N ILE A 37 4.14 16.74 1.83
CA ILE A 37 5.12 17.37 2.73
C ILE A 37 4.44 18.33 3.69
N LYS A 38 3.50 19.16 3.21
CA LYS A 38 2.72 20.06 4.09
C LYS A 38 2.00 19.29 5.19
N LYS A 39 1.29 18.21 4.83
CA LYS A 39 0.57 17.39 5.81
C LYS A 39 1.50 16.70 6.81
N LEU A 40 2.70 16.33 6.38
CA LEU A 40 3.72 15.82 7.30
C LEU A 40 4.17 16.90 8.29
N ILE A 41 4.41 18.13 7.82
CA ILE A 41 4.75 19.26 8.67
C ILE A 41 3.63 19.52 9.68
N GLU A 42 2.38 19.63 9.23
CA GLU A 42 1.20 19.81 10.09
C GLU A 42 1.07 18.69 11.13
N GLY A 43 1.28 17.44 10.73
CA GLY A 43 1.25 16.30 11.66
C GLY A 43 2.40 16.30 12.68
N MET A 44 3.59 16.78 12.29
CA MET A 44 4.73 16.92 13.20
C MET A 44 4.49 18.06 14.20
N ASP A 45 3.92 19.18 13.74
CA ASP A 45 3.52 20.29 14.61
C ASP A 45 2.50 19.82 15.65
N LEU A 46 1.47 19.08 15.22
CA LEU A 46 0.50 18.48 16.13
C LEU A 46 1.14 17.52 17.15
N ALA A 47 2.12 16.70 16.71
CA ALA A 47 2.84 15.80 17.60
C ALA A 47 3.67 16.57 18.65
N ASN A 48 4.32 17.66 18.24
CA ASN A 48 5.11 18.52 19.10
C ASN A 48 4.23 19.26 20.12
N GLU A 49 3.09 19.80 19.68
CA GLU A 49 2.10 20.45 20.56
C GLU A 49 1.56 19.45 21.59
N TYR A 50 1.11 18.28 21.13
CA TYR A 50 0.60 17.22 22.01
C TYR A 50 1.63 16.82 23.09
N TYR A 51 2.89 16.63 22.71
CA TYR A 51 3.95 16.33 23.65
C TYR A 51 4.27 17.51 24.58
N GLY A 52 4.31 18.73 24.05
CA GLY A 52 4.58 19.96 24.78
C GLY A 52 3.53 20.29 25.85
N GLU A 53 2.28 19.89 25.62
CA GLU A 53 1.18 20.01 26.59
C GLU A 53 1.15 18.87 27.63
N GLY A 54 2.12 17.96 27.59
CA GLY A 54 2.21 16.81 28.52
C GLY A 54 1.34 15.62 28.13
N GLY A 55 0.97 15.51 26.85
CA GLY A 55 0.19 14.39 26.30
C GLY A 55 0.85 13.04 26.57
N CYS A 56 0.12 12.15 27.24
CA CYS A 56 0.59 10.81 27.63
C CYS A 56 -0.41 9.69 27.31
N ASP A 57 -1.53 10.03 26.68
CA ASP A 57 -2.51 9.06 26.21
C ASP A 57 -1.99 8.29 24.99
N ARG A 58 -1.88 6.98 25.17
CA ARG A 58 -1.35 6.08 24.15
C ARG A 58 -2.23 6.02 22.91
N GLU A 59 -3.55 6.14 23.06
CA GLU A 59 -4.47 6.06 21.92
C GLU A 59 -4.28 7.26 20.98
N THR A 60 -4.30 8.46 21.53
CA THR A 60 -4.07 9.72 20.80
C THR A 60 -2.69 9.73 20.16
N TRP A 61 -1.64 9.33 20.90
CA TRP A 61 -0.30 9.22 20.33
C TRP A 61 -0.22 8.24 19.16
N ASN A 62 -0.86 7.07 19.26
CA ASN A 62 -0.90 6.11 18.15
C ASN A 62 -1.64 6.69 16.94
N GLN A 63 -2.72 7.45 17.13
CA GLN A 63 -3.45 8.08 16.02
C GLN A 63 -2.59 9.12 15.30
N ILE A 64 -1.85 9.95 16.03
CA ILE A 64 -0.87 10.91 15.46
C ILE A 64 0.21 10.15 14.68
N CYS A 65 0.81 9.11 15.27
CA CYS A 65 1.82 8.29 14.61
C CYS A 65 1.27 7.61 13.34
N ASP A 66 0.05 7.10 13.38
CA ASP A 66 -0.63 6.47 12.24
C ASP A 66 -0.85 7.50 11.13
N GLY A 67 -1.26 8.72 11.46
CA GLY A 67 -1.43 9.82 10.50
C GLY A 67 -0.11 10.18 9.81
N LEU A 68 0.96 10.39 10.60
CA LEU A 68 2.31 10.64 10.09
C LEU A 68 2.81 9.51 9.19
N SER A 69 2.63 8.27 9.62
CA SER A 69 3.03 7.09 8.85
C SER A 69 2.29 6.99 7.51
N ARG A 70 0.99 7.33 7.48
CA ARG A 70 0.19 7.36 6.24
C ARG A 70 0.69 8.41 5.27
N GLU A 71 0.97 9.62 5.74
CA GLU A 71 1.46 10.70 4.88
C GLU A 71 2.89 10.45 4.40
N ALA A 72 3.77 9.90 5.26
CA ALA A 72 5.12 9.50 4.89
C ALA A 72 5.11 8.40 3.82
N MET A 73 4.30 7.35 4.02
CA MET A 73 4.11 6.30 3.02
C MET A 73 3.53 6.87 1.71
N GLY A 74 2.58 7.80 1.81
CA GLY A 74 2.01 8.48 0.64
C GLY A 74 3.05 9.27 -0.15
N LEU A 75 3.94 9.99 0.53
CA LEU A 75 5.07 10.70 -0.08
C LEU A 75 6.02 9.73 -0.78
N MET A 76 6.42 8.66 -0.09
CA MET A 76 7.29 7.62 -0.65
C MET A 76 6.69 7.02 -1.92
N MET A 77 5.40 6.68 -1.91
CA MET A 77 4.71 6.15 -3.09
C MET A 77 4.64 7.14 -4.26
N VAL A 78 4.54 8.45 -4.00
CA VAL A 78 4.57 9.49 -5.05
C VAL A 78 5.96 9.57 -5.68
N LEU A 79 7.01 9.51 -4.85
CA LEU A 79 8.40 9.63 -5.29
C LEU A 79 8.90 8.36 -5.98
N SER A 80 8.49 7.16 -5.53
CA SER A 80 8.86 5.88 -6.15
C SER A 80 8.00 5.53 -7.38
N GLY A 81 6.86 6.21 -7.55
CA GLY A 81 5.91 5.93 -8.64
C GLY A 81 6.52 5.94 -10.04
N PRO A 82 7.32 6.95 -10.42
CA PRO A 82 8.00 6.98 -11.71
C PRO A 82 9.06 5.89 -11.90
N ALA A 83 9.75 5.48 -10.84
CA ALA A 83 10.76 4.43 -10.91
C ALA A 83 10.12 3.05 -11.13
N HIS A 84 8.88 2.86 -10.66
CA HIS A 84 8.17 1.58 -10.76
C HIS A 84 6.70 1.76 -11.18
N PRO A 85 6.43 2.17 -12.43
CA PRO A 85 5.09 2.55 -12.88
C PRO A 85 4.08 1.40 -12.88
N TYR A 86 4.57 0.16 -12.91
CA TYR A 86 3.76 -1.05 -12.93
C TYR A 86 3.57 -1.69 -11.54
N MET A 87 4.32 -1.28 -10.52
CA MET A 87 4.31 -1.90 -9.19
C MET A 87 2.90 -2.03 -8.61
N ALA A 88 2.06 -1.01 -8.77
CA ALA A 88 0.67 -1.07 -8.31
C ALA A 88 -0.15 -2.15 -9.02
N LYS A 89 0.00 -2.28 -10.34
CA LYS A 89 -0.71 -3.29 -11.15
C LYS A 89 -0.22 -4.69 -10.85
N ASP A 90 1.07 -4.85 -10.62
CA ASP A 90 1.66 -6.16 -10.33
C ASP A 90 1.31 -6.64 -8.92
N CYS A 91 1.35 -5.76 -7.92
CA CYS A 91 0.85 -6.08 -6.58
C CYS A 91 -0.62 -6.49 -6.62
N GLU A 92 -1.45 -5.78 -7.39
CA GLU A 92 -2.86 -6.14 -7.56
C GLU A 92 -3.03 -7.51 -8.21
N ARG A 93 -2.28 -7.79 -9.29
CA ARG A 93 -2.31 -9.08 -9.97
C ARG A 93 -1.88 -10.20 -9.03
N ALA A 94 -0.76 -10.03 -8.32
CA ALA A 94 -0.21 -11.01 -7.40
C ALA A 94 -1.21 -11.35 -6.27
N VAL A 95 -1.81 -10.34 -5.64
CA VAL A 95 -2.81 -10.54 -4.59
C VAL A 95 -4.06 -11.23 -5.13
N ARG A 96 -4.55 -10.84 -6.31
CA ARG A 96 -5.74 -11.44 -6.92
C ARG A 96 -5.53 -12.92 -7.27
N VAL A 97 -4.37 -13.25 -7.84
CA VAL A 97 -3.99 -14.63 -8.14
C VAL A 97 -3.88 -15.45 -6.85
N THR A 98 -3.20 -14.91 -5.85
CA THR A 98 -3.02 -15.54 -4.53
C THR A 98 -4.34 -15.76 -3.81
N ALA A 99 -5.28 -14.82 -3.93
CA ALA A 99 -6.57 -14.94 -3.27
C ALA A 99 -7.39 -16.11 -3.78
N GLY A 100 -7.22 -16.49 -5.06
CA GLY A 100 -7.95 -17.60 -5.70
C GLY A 100 -9.45 -17.36 -5.89
N VAL A 101 -9.96 -16.21 -5.43
CA VAL A 101 -11.35 -15.78 -5.54
C VAL A 101 -11.41 -14.32 -5.95
N THR A 102 -12.33 -13.98 -6.83
CA THR A 102 -12.53 -12.59 -7.23
C THR A 102 -13.25 -11.79 -6.13
N PRO A 103 -13.06 -10.45 -6.07
CA PRO A 103 -13.83 -9.60 -5.15
C PRO A 103 -15.35 -9.77 -5.27
N ARG A 104 -15.85 -10.07 -6.47
CA ARG A 104 -17.28 -10.30 -6.72
C ARG A 104 -17.78 -11.62 -6.13
N GLU A 105 -16.97 -12.67 -6.15
CA GLU A 105 -17.30 -13.98 -5.58
C GLU A 105 -17.16 -14.01 -4.06
N GLY A 106 -16.12 -13.37 -3.51
CA GLY A 106 -15.88 -13.32 -2.06
C GLY A 106 -16.66 -12.22 -1.32
N GLY A 107 -17.37 -11.38 -2.07
CA GLY A 107 -18.10 -10.23 -1.53
C GLY A 107 -17.20 -9.15 -0.93
N MET A 108 -17.82 -8.19 -0.27
CA MET A 108 -17.13 -6.96 0.16
C MET A 108 -16.02 -7.16 1.19
N ARG A 109 -16.17 -8.18 2.06
CA ARG A 109 -15.11 -8.55 3.00
C ARG A 109 -13.85 -8.99 2.26
N GLU A 110 -14.00 -9.86 1.27
CA GLU A 110 -12.85 -10.31 0.49
C GLU A 110 -12.25 -9.16 -0.33
N ALA A 111 -13.09 -8.30 -0.90
CA ALA A 111 -12.63 -7.08 -1.57
C ALA A 111 -11.77 -6.20 -0.65
N LEU A 112 -12.21 -5.99 0.60
CA LEU A 112 -11.44 -5.24 1.60
C LEU A 112 -10.12 -5.96 1.94
N LEU A 113 -10.16 -7.27 2.18
CA LEU A 113 -8.96 -8.05 2.51
C LEU A 113 -7.92 -7.98 1.38
N GLN A 114 -8.34 -8.13 0.13
CA GLN A 114 -7.46 -8.01 -1.03
C GLN A 114 -6.92 -6.59 -1.18
N GLN A 115 -7.74 -5.57 -0.93
CA GLN A 115 -7.29 -4.17 -0.99
C GLN A 115 -6.24 -3.86 0.08
N VAL A 116 -6.43 -4.34 1.31
CA VAL A 116 -5.46 -4.18 2.41
C VAL A 116 -4.19 -4.97 2.10
N ALA A 117 -4.30 -6.21 1.61
CA ALA A 117 -3.15 -7.02 1.22
C ALA A 117 -2.35 -6.37 0.08
N LYS A 118 -3.02 -5.78 -0.91
CA LYS A 118 -2.37 -5.02 -1.98
C LYS A 118 -1.58 -3.82 -1.43
N GLY A 119 -2.20 -3.05 -0.53
CA GLY A 119 -1.53 -1.93 0.12
C GLY A 119 -0.28 -2.37 0.88
N LEU A 120 -0.42 -3.42 1.70
CA LEU A 120 0.68 -3.95 2.50
C LEU A 120 1.81 -4.51 1.62
N LEU A 121 1.49 -5.29 0.59
CA LEU A 121 2.49 -5.82 -0.35
C LEU A 121 3.25 -4.69 -1.03
N LYS A 122 2.55 -3.67 -1.50
CA LYS A 122 3.19 -2.50 -2.13
C LYS A 122 4.12 -1.76 -1.17
N SER A 123 3.71 -1.57 0.08
CA SER A 123 4.57 -0.94 1.11
C SER A 123 5.81 -1.76 1.41
N VAL A 124 5.69 -3.09 1.51
CA VAL A 124 6.83 -3.99 1.73
C VAL A 124 7.83 -3.89 0.58
N LEU A 125 7.37 -3.99 -0.66
CA LEU A 125 8.24 -3.89 -1.83
C LEU A 125 8.94 -2.53 -1.91
N THR A 126 8.19 -1.44 -1.70
CA THR A 126 8.75 -0.07 -1.70
C THR A 126 9.83 0.07 -0.62
N ALA A 127 9.57 -0.42 0.60
CA ALA A 127 10.52 -0.34 1.70
C ALA A 127 11.78 -1.17 1.45
N GLY A 128 11.67 -2.40 0.94
CA GLY A 128 12.85 -3.21 0.68
C GLY A 128 13.70 -2.66 -0.47
N GLN A 129 13.11 -2.06 -1.51
CA GLN A 129 13.87 -1.35 -2.54
C GLN A 129 14.67 -0.17 -1.97
N HIS A 130 14.10 0.59 -1.03
CA HIS A 130 14.85 1.62 -0.29
C HIS A 130 16.02 1.05 0.52
N HIS A 131 15.94 -0.23 0.90
CA HIS A 131 17.00 -0.98 1.55
C HIS A 131 17.79 -1.86 0.58
N MET A 132 17.77 -1.55 -0.72
CA MET A 132 18.53 -2.22 -1.78
C MET A 132 18.22 -3.72 -1.92
N VAL A 133 16.97 -4.11 -1.67
CA VAL A 133 16.45 -5.46 -1.96
C VAL A 133 15.67 -5.39 -3.27
N GLU A 134 16.19 -6.03 -4.30
CA GLU A 134 15.59 -6.00 -5.63
C GLU A 134 14.35 -6.91 -5.72
N PRO A 135 13.35 -6.59 -6.56
CA PRO A 135 12.14 -7.39 -6.78
C PRO A 135 12.38 -8.89 -6.98
N GLU A 136 13.48 -9.27 -7.64
CA GLU A 136 13.86 -10.64 -7.93
C GLU A 136 14.41 -11.41 -6.72
N GLU A 137 14.83 -10.69 -5.68
CA GLU A 137 15.37 -11.26 -4.44
C GLU A 137 14.27 -11.54 -3.41
N TRP A 138 13.03 -11.14 -3.68
CA TRP A 138 11.92 -11.37 -2.77
C TRP A 138 11.46 -12.83 -2.79
N PRO A 139 10.99 -13.36 -1.66
CA PRO A 139 10.41 -14.70 -1.63
C PRO A 139 9.18 -14.79 -2.55
N ASP A 140 9.12 -15.82 -3.40
CA ASP A 140 7.94 -16.13 -4.25
C ASP A 140 6.62 -16.18 -3.45
N LEU A 141 6.70 -16.59 -2.18
CA LEU A 141 5.55 -16.73 -1.28
C LEU A 141 5.14 -15.42 -0.60
N LEU A 142 5.82 -14.30 -0.87
CA LEU A 142 5.52 -13.01 -0.22
C LEU A 142 4.05 -12.57 -0.38
N PRO A 143 3.43 -12.65 -1.58
CA PRO A 143 2.02 -12.31 -1.73
C PRO A 143 1.10 -13.17 -0.87
N GLU A 144 1.40 -14.48 -0.75
CA GLU A 144 0.64 -15.42 0.09
C GLU A 144 0.80 -15.09 1.57
N ALA A 145 2.02 -14.84 2.03
CA ALA A 145 2.30 -14.45 3.40
C ALA A 145 1.56 -13.16 3.78
N VAL A 146 1.58 -12.15 2.90
CA VAL A 146 0.89 -10.88 3.10
C VAL A 146 -0.63 -11.08 3.17
N LEU A 147 -1.22 -11.81 2.22
CA LEU A 147 -2.65 -12.06 2.22
C LEU A 147 -3.09 -12.89 3.44
N GLY A 148 -2.30 -13.90 3.82
CA GLY A 148 -2.50 -14.71 5.01
C GLY A 148 -2.46 -13.87 6.29
N ALA A 149 -1.48 -12.97 6.42
CA ALA A 149 -1.37 -12.05 7.54
C ALA A 149 -2.61 -11.15 7.65
N VAL A 150 -3.03 -10.53 6.54
CA VAL A 150 -4.23 -9.68 6.49
C VAL A 150 -5.49 -10.47 6.85
N ARG A 151 -5.66 -11.67 6.29
CA ARG A 151 -6.77 -12.57 6.63
C ARG A 151 -6.74 -12.99 8.09
N SER A 152 -5.59 -13.06 8.74
CA SER A 152 -5.47 -13.43 10.16
C SER A 152 -5.73 -12.27 11.14
N ALA A 153 -5.69 -11.02 10.66
CA ALA A 153 -5.77 -9.83 11.51
C ALA A 153 -7.12 -9.70 12.23
N LYS A 154 -7.10 -9.76 13.57
CA LYS A 154 -8.31 -9.71 14.41
C LYS A 154 -9.18 -8.50 14.14
N ARG A 155 -8.59 -7.30 14.04
CA ARG A 155 -9.35 -6.05 13.82
C ARG A 155 -10.13 -6.05 12.51
N ILE A 156 -9.56 -6.59 11.42
CA ILE A 156 -10.25 -6.70 10.12
C ILE A 156 -11.31 -7.82 10.15
N LYS A 157 -11.08 -8.86 10.95
CA LYS A 157 -12.10 -9.90 11.22
C LYS A 157 -13.27 -9.37 12.01
N SER A 158 -13.05 -8.53 13.00
CA SER A 158 -14.08 -8.05 13.94
C SER A 158 -14.63 -6.66 13.59
N ASP A 159 -14.32 -6.10 12.42
CA ASP A 159 -14.71 -4.75 12.08
C ASP A 159 -16.25 -4.65 11.95
N PRO A 160 -16.93 -3.92 12.86
CA PRO A 160 -18.39 -3.82 12.86
C PRO A 160 -18.91 -2.99 11.67
N THR A 161 -18.08 -2.16 11.05
CA THR A 161 -18.48 -1.36 9.87
C THR A 161 -18.76 -2.25 8.65
N MET A 162 -18.20 -3.47 8.63
CA MET A 162 -18.47 -4.47 7.59
C MET A 162 -19.93 -4.96 7.57
N ALA A 163 -20.67 -4.83 8.67
CA ALA A 163 -22.09 -5.15 8.72
C ALA A 163 -22.95 -4.11 7.96
N ASN A 164 -22.47 -2.87 7.86
CA ASN A 164 -23.22 -1.73 7.31
C ASN A 164 -23.00 -1.52 5.81
N LEU A 165 -22.04 -2.22 5.20
CA LEU A 165 -21.63 -1.97 3.82
C LEU A 165 -22.36 -2.84 2.77
N ARG A 166 -23.34 -3.67 3.18
CA ARG A 166 -24.08 -4.61 2.31
C ARG A 166 -24.69 -3.97 1.05
N ASP A 167 -24.88 -2.66 1.01
CA ASP A 167 -25.57 -1.95 -0.08
C ASP A 167 -24.68 -0.96 -0.86
N SER A 168 -23.36 -0.94 -0.66
CA SER A 168 -22.49 0.12 -1.21
C SER A 168 -21.97 -0.11 -2.65
N GLY A 169 -22.61 -0.98 -3.43
CA GLY A 169 -22.48 -1.09 -4.89
C GLY A 169 -21.12 -0.69 -5.50
N PHE A 170 -20.16 -1.62 -5.54
CA PHE A 170 -18.93 -1.40 -6.31
C PHE A 170 -19.26 -1.30 -7.82
N PRO A 171 -18.86 -0.24 -8.53
CA PRO A 171 -18.93 -0.22 -9.99
C PRO A 171 -17.87 -1.15 -10.59
N ALA A 172 -18.21 -1.69 -11.77
CA ALA A 172 -17.42 -2.61 -12.58
C ALA A 172 -16.08 -2.03 -13.07
#